data_AF-A0A7K5GWD3-F1
#
_entry.id   AF-A0A7K5GWD3-F1
#
_cell.length_a   1.000
_cell.length_b   1.000
_cell.length_c   1.000
_cell.angle_alpha   90.00
_cell.angle_beta   90.00
_cell.angle_gamma   90.00
#
_symmetry.space_group_name_H-M   'P 1'
#
loop_
_entity.id
_entity.type
_entity.pdbx_description
1 polymer ?
#
loop_
_entity_poly.entity_id
_entity_poly.type
_entity_poly.pdbx_seq_one_letter_code
_entity_poly.pdbx_strand_id
1 'polypeptide(L)'
;PLGLKESVLPTQRSSLSNAGGNFFMAGVGFSFIFSWLLMLLVLITFVLGGNIYMLVCESWRSQQLFQLLDTPGLIPGFNLSELLGQEGGTTNFSEIYRQCQQDTSLWQTLHLDHSVSLDELLNISQYTGEISTAFKKINITLSPISLLSQSQRDLLLNASRAGQPPDFTPTLEQLDQNVTQGSLLDLAAELEQLADKAGTDVKEDLKADARKLRELDKEMQMSFSGPLQSLKENIHSVQSRAAQLEAQTKAVLDKVSKTQEFLERETANIIKNETWAFLEGLLDFFETYIIWAKSRLTGDVARCRPIAQTLDNVETITCDYILDSLNAFWFSLGWCTFFLLPSIILAVRLAKFYRRMDIADYTPPTFNFYKIPRPSTRH
;
A
#
# COMPACT_ATOMS: atom_id res chain seq x y z
N PRO A 1 -12.30 -0.40 -80.72
CA PRO A 1 -12.03 0.95 -80.16
C PRO A 1 -12.66 2.05 -81.04
N LEU A 2 -13.50 2.92 -80.45
CA LEU A 2 -14.13 4.03 -81.18
C LEU A 2 -13.05 4.97 -81.75
N GLY A 3 -12.78 4.85 -83.06
CA GLY A 3 -11.89 5.78 -83.78
C GLY A 3 -10.99 5.17 -84.85
N LEU A 4 -10.75 3.85 -84.84
CA LEU A 4 -9.97 3.15 -85.86
C LEU A 4 -10.92 2.37 -86.78
N LYS A 5 -11.04 2.78 -88.05
CA LYS A 5 -11.67 1.97 -89.11
C LYS A 5 -10.55 1.37 -89.96
N GLU A 6 -10.50 0.04 -90.02
CA GLU A 6 -9.40 -0.75 -90.59
C GLU A 6 -9.16 -0.49 -92.09
N SER A 7 -10.15 0.09 -92.79
CA SER A 7 -10.13 0.36 -94.23
C SER A 7 -9.88 1.83 -94.62
N VAL A 8 -9.50 2.71 -93.68
CA VAL A 8 -9.35 4.15 -93.95
C VAL A 8 -7.89 4.52 -94.21
N LEU A 9 -7.64 5.24 -95.32
CA LEU A 9 -6.33 5.78 -95.69
C LEU A 9 -5.72 6.62 -94.55
N PRO A 10 -4.39 6.56 -94.30
CA PRO A 10 -3.73 7.28 -93.21
C PRO A 10 -3.98 8.79 -93.16
N THR A 11 -4.32 9.41 -94.30
CA THR A 11 -4.66 10.84 -94.44
C THR A 11 -6.09 11.19 -93.97
N GLN A 12 -6.98 10.20 -93.81
CA GLN A 12 -8.39 10.41 -93.43
C GLN A 12 -8.73 9.92 -92.00
N ARG A 13 -7.73 9.67 -91.15
CA ARG A 13 -7.95 9.26 -89.74
C ARG A 13 -8.73 10.30 -88.95
N SER A 14 -9.55 9.89 -87.97
CA SER A 14 -10.36 10.82 -87.15
C SER A 14 -9.52 11.77 -86.29
N SER A 15 -10.07 12.93 -85.93
CA SER A 15 -9.37 13.90 -85.05
C SER A 15 -9.04 13.29 -83.68
N LEU A 16 -9.91 12.44 -83.14
CA LEU A 16 -9.70 11.71 -81.89
C LEU A 16 -8.51 10.74 -81.98
N SER A 17 -8.39 10.02 -83.10
CA SER A 17 -7.26 9.12 -83.35
C SER A 17 -5.94 9.90 -83.45
N ASN A 18 -5.94 11.03 -84.18
CA ASN A 18 -4.76 11.89 -84.30
C ASN A 18 -4.35 12.50 -82.94
N ALA A 19 -5.31 12.95 -82.15
CA ALA A 19 -5.08 13.42 -80.78
C ALA A 19 -4.44 12.33 -79.92
N GLY A 20 -4.97 11.10 -79.94
CA GLY A 20 -4.39 9.96 -79.23
C GLY A 20 -2.95 9.65 -79.66
N GLY A 21 -2.65 9.75 -80.95
CA GLY A 21 -1.28 9.61 -81.47
C GLY A 21 -0.32 10.70 -80.99
N ASN A 22 -0.80 11.95 -80.89
CA ASN A 22 -0.02 13.05 -80.32
C ASN A 22 0.18 12.89 -78.81
N PHE A 23 -0.83 12.40 -78.08
CA PHE A 23 -0.70 12.06 -76.65
C PHE A 23 0.34 10.95 -76.42
N PHE A 24 0.38 9.90 -77.24
CA PHE A 24 1.42 8.87 -77.16
C PHE A 24 2.83 9.46 -77.39
N MET A 25 2.99 10.34 -78.39
CA MET A 25 4.29 11.00 -78.65
C MET A 25 4.69 11.98 -77.53
N ALA A 26 3.74 12.73 -76.98
CA ALA A 26 3.97 13.60 -75.83
C ALA A 26 4.37 12.79 -74.59
N GLY A 27 3.71 11.66 -74.34
CA GLY A 27 4.05 10.71 -73.28
C GLY A 27 5.45 10.11 -73.45
N VAL A 28 5.84 9.74 -74.67
CA VAL A 28 7.21 9.29 -74.97
C VAL A 28 8.23 10.40 -74.67
N GLY A 29 7.94 11.64 -75.07
CA GLY A 29 8.78 12.79 -74.76
C GLY A 29 8.94 13.03 -73.25
N PHE A 30 7.83 13.00 -72.51
CA PHE A 30 7.83 13.14 -71.04
C PHE A 30 8.62 12.01 -70.38
N SER A 31 8.36 10.76 -70.78
CA SER A 31 9.10 9.60 -70.29
C SER A 31 10.60 9.72 -70.54
N PHE A 32 11.05 10.26 -71.69
CA PHE A 32 12.47 10.46 -71.96
C PHE A 32 13.11 11.56 -71.09
N ILE A 33 12.39 12.67 -70.87
CA ILE A 33 12.86 13.79 -70.04
C ILE A 33 12.98 13.38 -68.57
N PHE A 34 12.04 12.61 -68.04
CA PHE A 34 11.98 12.25 -66.62
C PHE A 34 12.56 10.86 -66.29
N SER A 35 12.87 10.01 -67.28
CA SER A 35 13.38 8.65 -67.03
C SER A 35 14.69 8.64 -66.25
N TRP A 36 15.62 9.56 -66.55
CA TRP A 36 16.89 9.61 -65.82
C TRP A 36 16.70 10.08 -64.37
N LEU A 37 15.76 10.99 -64.12
CA LEU A 37 15.39 11.44 -62.77
C LEU A 37 14.75 10.32 -61.96
N LEU A 38 13.83 9.57 -62.57
CA LEU A 38 13.20 8.40 -61.94
C LEU A 38 14.24 7.31 -61.63
N MET A 39 15.14 7.03 -62.58
CA MET A 39 16.22 6.07 -62.38
C MET A 39 17.18 6.50 -61.27
N LEU A 40 17.55 7.79 -61.21
CA LEU A 40 18.38 8.35 -60.15
C LEU A 40 17.69 8.24 -58.79
N LEU A 41 16.39 8.58 -58.72
CA LEU A 41 15.60 8.49 -57.49
C LEU A 41 15.54 7.04 -56.97
N VAL A 42 15.26 6.07 -57.85
CA VAL A 42 15.26 4.64 -57.52
C VAL A 42 16.63 4.20 -57.02
N LEU A 43 17.72 4.61 -57.69
CA LEU A 43 19.08 4.26 -57.27
C LEU A 43 19.38 4.78 -55.85
N ILE A 44 19.11 6.06 -55.59
CA ILE A 44 19.39 6.67 -54.27
C ILE A 44 18.58 5.98 -53.17
N THR A 45 17.29 5.79 -53.40
CA THR A 45 16.38 5.17 -52.43
C THR A 45 16.65 3.67 -52.22
N PHE A 46 17.08 2.95 -53.27
CA PHE A 46 17.57 1.56 -53.16
C PHE A 46 18.84 1.46 -52.33
N VAL A 47 19.84 2.30 -52.62
CA VAL A 47 21.12 2.28 -51.90
C VAL A 47 20.89 2.63 -50.43
N LEU A 48 20.11 3.67 -50.14
CA LEU A 48 19.81 4.05 -48.76
C LEU A 48 18.93 3.01 -48.07
N GLY A 49 17.76 2.67 -48.62
CA GLY A 49 16.82 1.74 -47.99
C GLY A 49 17.41 0.35 -47.77
N GLY A 50 18.01 -0.24 -48.81
CA GLY A 50 18.55 -1.59 -48.75
C GLY A 50 19.77 -1.72 -47.83
N ASN A 51 20.73 -0.79 -47.90
CA ASN A 51 21.92 -0.87 -47.07
C ASN A 51 21.63 -0.50 -45.62
N ILE A 52 20.81 0.53 -45.37
CA ILE A 52 20.47 0.94 -43.99
C ILE A 52 19.65 -0.16 -43.32
N TYR A 53 18.71 -0.80 -44.01
CA TYR A 53 17.96 -1.91 -43.46
C TYR A 53 18.87 -3.06 -43.02
N MET A 54 19.79 -3.49 -43.89
CA MET A 54 20.70 -4.60 -43.57
C MET A 54 21.70 -4.26 -42.46
N LEU A 55 22.20 -3.02 -42.40
CA LEU A 55 23.22 -2.61 -41.43
C LEU A 55 22.64 -2.20 -40.07
N VAL A 56 21.41 -1.67 -40.06
CA VAL A 56 20.78 -1.16 -38.84
C VAL A 56 19.75 -2.16 -38.31
N CYS A 57 18.72 -2.50 -39.08
CA CYS A 57 17.60 -3.30 -38.60
C CYS A 57 17.99 -4.75 -38.34
N GLU A 58 18.64 -5.40 -39.30
CA GLU A 58 19.06 -6.80 -39.14
C GLU A 58 20.12 -6.94 -38.04
N SER A 59 21.08 -6.02 -37.97
CA SER A 59 22.11 -6.02 -36.92
C SER A 59 21.56 -5.64 -35.54
N TRP A 60 20.45 -4.90 -35.44
CA TRP A 60 19.79 -4.59 -34.17
C TRP A 60 19.03 -5.80 -33.66
N ARG A 61 18.24 -6.43 -34.52
CA ARG A 61 17.45 -7.64 -34.20
C ARG A 61 18.33 -8.83 -33.82
N SER A 62 19.48 -8.97 -34.46
CA SER A 62 20.50 -9.97 -34.12
C SER A 62 21.39 -9.58 -32.94
N GLN A 63 21.18 -8.39 -32.34
CA GLN A 63 21.99 -7.79 -31.27
C GLN A 63 23.49 -7.61 -31.60
N GLN A 64 23.87 -7.78 -32.87
CA GLN A 64 25.24 -7.57 -33.34
C GLN A 64 25.67 -6.11 -33.20
N LEU A 65 24.73 -5.16 -33.34
CA LEU A 65 24.99 -3.74 -33.09
C LEU A 65 25.38 -3.47 -31.65
N PHE A 66 24.74 -4.12 -30.68
CA PHE A 66 25.08 -3.93 -29.27
C PHE A 66 26.45 -4.52 -28.92
N GLN A 67 26.80 -5.67 -29.51
CA GLN A 67 28.16 -6.23 -29.40
C GLN A 67 29.24 -5.31 -30.00
N LEU A 68 28.89 -4.56 -31.05
CA LEU A 68 29.76 -3.56 -31.65
C LEU A 68 30.01 -2.37 -30.72
N LEU A 69 28.96 -1.89 -30.03
CA LEU A 69 29.08 -0.85 -28.99
C LEU A 69 29.86 -1.34 -27.77
N ASP A 70 29.78 -2.63 -27.46
CA ASP A 70 30.50 -3.26 -26.34
C ASP A 70 31.99 -3.51 -26.64
N THR A 71 32.42 -3.37 -27.90
CA THR A 71 33.81 -3.60 -28.30
C THR A 71 34.67 -2.36 -28.01
N PRO A 72 35.61 -2.42 -27.04
CA PRO A 72 36.39 -1.26 -26.63
C PRO A 72 37.31 -0.78 -27.77
N GLY A 73 37.35 0.53 -27.99
CA GLY A 73 38.23 1.17 -28.98
C GLY A 73 37.67 1.25 -30.40
N LEU A 74 36.47 0.73 -30.67
CA LEU A 74 35.83 0.85 -31.98
C LEU A 74 35.16 2.23 -32.17
N ILE A 75 34.57 2.79 -31.11
CA ILE A 75 34.04 4.16 -31.08
C ILE A 75 34.98 5.03 -30.25
N PRO A 76 35.68 6.00 -30.85
CA PRO A 76 36.64 6.83 -30.13
C PRO A 76 35.93 7.70 -29.08
N GLY A 77 36.35 7.59 -27.81
CA GLY A 77 35.84 8.39 -26.70
C GLY A 77 34.56 7.86 -26.03
N PHE A 78 34.06 6.68 -26.43
CA PHE A 78 32.91 6.04 -25.77
C PHE A 78 33.38 4.84 -24.96
N ASN A 79 33.25 4.94 -23.63
CA ASN A 79 33.43 3.82 -22.71
C ASN A 79 32.31 3.88 -21.66
N LEU A 80 31.38 2.93 -21.75
CA LEU A 80 30.21 2.89 -20.87
C LEU A 80 30.60 2.73 -19.41
N SER A 81 31.65 1.96 -19.13
CA SER A 81 32.14 1.71 -17.77
C SER A 81 32.78 2.96 -17.15
N GLU A 82 33.47 3.77 -17.96
CA GLU A 82 34.02 5.07 -17.53
C GLU A 82 32.90 6.09 -17.26
N LEU A 83 31.87 6.13 -18.12
CA LEU A 83 30.71 7.00 -17.94
C LEU A 83 29.89 6.66 -16.68
N LEU A 84 29.82 5.38 -16.33
CA LEU A 84 29.17 4.89 -15.11
C LEU A 84 30.05 5.01 -13.86
N GLY A 85 31.30 5.49 -13.98
CA GLY A 85 32.22 5.62 -12.87
C GLY A 85 32.67 4.28 -12.27
N GLN A 86 32.60 3.20 -13.06
CA GLN A 86 32.92 1.85 -12.62
C GLN A 86 34.35 1.50 -13.06
N GLU A 87 35.32 1.69 -12.17
CA GLU A 87 36.71 1.33 -12.42
C GLU A 87 36.85 -0.21 -12.49
N GLY A 88 37.16 -0.73 -13.68
CA GLY A 88 37.53 -2.14 -13.88
C GLY A 88 36.37 -3.13 -14.12
N GLY A 89 35.12 -2.68 -14.18
CA GLY A 89 33.98 -3.51 -14.58
C GLY A 89 33.76 -3.48 -16.10
N THR A 90 33.50 -4.62 -16.74
CA THR A 90 33.07 -4.66 -18.16
C THR A 90 31.54 -4.63 -18.20
N THR A 91 30.95 -3.43 -18.18
CA THR A 91 29.50 -3.28 -18.36
C THR A 91 29.17 -3.37 -19.84
N ASN A 92 28.62 -4.52 -20.26
CA ASN A 92 28.20 -4.75 -21.63
C ASN A 92 26.77 -4.23 -21.83
N PHE A 93 26.58 -3.28 -22.73
CA PHE A 93 25.29 -2.76 -23.17
C PHE A 93 24.34 -3.87 -23.63
N SER A 94 24.85 -4.89 -24.33
CA SER A 94 24.05 -6.04 -24.74
C SER A 94 23.44 -6.77 -23.55
N GLU A 95 24.20 -6.92 -22.46
CA GLU A 95 23.72 -7.58 -21.24
C GLU A 95 22.75 -6.66 -20.48
N ILE A 96 23.04 -5.36 -20.42
CA ILE A 96 22.14 -4.36 -19.84
C ILE A 96 20.78 -4.38 -20.52
N TYR A 97 20.76 -4.33 -21.85
CA TYR A 97 19.53 -4.39 -22.63
C TYR A 97 18.76 -5.70 -22.39
N ARG A 98 19.44 -6.85 -22.35
CA ARG A 98 18.83 -8.16 -22.08
C ARG A 98 18.20 -8.22 -20.68
N GLN A 99 18.89 -7.72 -19.66
CA GLN A 99 18.35 -7.67 -18.30
C GLN A 99 17.17 -6.69 -18.19
N CYS A 100 17.22 -5.58 -18.91
CA CYS A 100 16.09 -4.65 -18.96
C CYS A 100 14.86 -5.24 -19.65
N GLN A 101 15.03 -6.07 -20.68
CA GLN A 101 13.91 -6.84 -21.24
C GLN A 101 13.30 -7.81 -20.22
N GLN A 102 14.10 -8.31 -19.27
CA GLN A 102 13.66 -9.20 -18.18
C GLN A 102 13.05 -8.45 -16.98
N ASP A 103 12.85 -7.13 -17.09
CA ASP A 103 12.30 -6.28 -16.02
C ASP A 103 13.17 -6.22 -14.76
N THR A 104 14.49 -6.37 -14.93
CA THR A 104 15.45 -6.18 -13.84
C THR A 104 15.53 -4.70 -13.43
N SER A 105 15.89 -4.43 -12.17
CA SER A 105 16.13 -3.07 -11.68
C SER A 105 17.43 -2.52 -12.26
N LEU A 106 17.50 -1.19 -12.46
CA LEU A 106 18.75 -0.54 -12.84
C LEU A 106 19.86 -0.77 -11.82
N TRP A 107 19.52 -0.91 -10.53
CA TRP A 107 20.49 -1.20 -9.48
C TRP A 107 21.27 -2.49 -9.75
N GLN A 108 20.54 -3.57 -10.05
CA GLN A 108 21.13 -4.87 -10.37
C GLN A 108 21.81 -4.85 -11.74
N THR A 109 21.17 -4.24 -12.74
CA THR A 109 21.67 -4.23 -14.11
C THR A 109 22.97 -3.47 -14.28
N LEU A 110 23.11 -2.34 -13.59
CA LEU A 110 24.33 -1.53 -13.62
C LEU A 110 25.34 -1.95 -12.53
N HIS A 111 25.07 -3.02 -11.77
CA HIS A 111 25.95 -3.51 -10.70
C HIS A 111 26.37 -2.39 -9.72
N LEU A 112 25.42 -1.52 -9.34
CA LEU A 112 25.69 -0.37 -8.49
C LEU A 112 26.10 -0.74 -7.07
N ASP A 113 25.92 -2.01 -6.68
CA ASP A 113 26.42 -2.57 -5.44
C ASP A 113 27.95 -2.49 -5.31
N HIS A 114 28.67 -2.48 -6.44
CA HIS A 114 30.14 -2.38 -6.46
C HIS A 114 30.65 -0.95 -6.22
N SER A 115 29.89 0.06 -6.64
CA SER A 115 30.27 1.47 -6.49
C SER A 115 29.65 2.13 -5.27
N VAL A 116 28.46 1.66 -4.83
CA VAL A 116 27.71 2.22 -3.71
C VAL A 116 27.32 1.11 -2.73
N SER A 117 28.01 1.06 -1.59
CA SER A 117 27.64 0.18 -0.48
C SER A 117 26.43 0.74 0.28
N LEU A 118 25.24 0.20 0.01
CA LEU A 118 24.03 0.54 0.78
C LEU A 118 24.16 0.13 2.26
N ASP A 119 24.97 -0.88 2.55
CA ASP A 119 25.22 -1.31 3.93
C ASP A 119 26.02 -0.29 4.73
N GLU A 120 26.96 0.39 4.08
CA GLU A 120 27.72 1.48 4.69
C GLU A 120 26.91 2.77 4.75
N LEU A 121 26.23 3.13 3.65
CA LEU A 121 25.46 4.38 3.55
C LEU A 121 24.25 4.43 4.50
N LEU A 122 23.58 3.29 4.68
CA LEU A 122 22.41 3.17 5.55
C LEU A 122 22.76 2.50 6.89
N ASN A 123 24.02 2.56 7.31
CA ASN A 123 24.45 2.01 8.59
C ASN A 123 23.98 2.89 9.75
N ILE A 124 22.96 2.43 10.48
CA ILE A 124 22.47 3.12 11.69
C ILE A 124 23.07 2.59 13.00
N SER A 125 23.95 1.59 12.95
CA SER A 125 24.49 0.95 14.16
C SER A 125 25.17 1.95 15.11
N GLN A 126 25.84 2.97 14.56
CA GLN A 126 26.44 4.05 15.34
C GLN A 126 25.38 4.82 16.13
N TYR A 127 24.33 5.29 15.47
CA TYR A 127 23.25 6.05 16.11
C TYR A 127 22.49 5.20 17.13
N THR A 128 22.19 3.94 16.79
CA THR A 128 21.57 2.97 17.71
C THR A 128 22.42 2.77 18.98
N GLY A 129 23.74 2.65 18.82
CA GLY A 129 24.69 2.53 19.93
C GLY A 129 24.76 3.79 20.80
N GLU A 130 24.80 4.97 20.20
CA GLU A 130 24.79 6.25 20.90
C GLU A 130 23.48 6.46 21.69
N ILE A 131 22.33 6.19 21.07
CA ILE A 131 21.00 6.28 21.68
C ILE A 131 20.88 5.32 22.87
N SER A 132 21.27 4.06 22.70
CA SER A 132 21.30 3.05 23.77
C SER A 132 22.19 3.48 24.95
N THR A 133 23.36 4.04 24.65
CA THR A 133 24.32 4.51 25.66
C THR A 133 23.82 5.76 26.39
N ALA A 134 23.25 6.72 25.66
CA ALA A 134 22.66 7.93 26.22
C ALA A 134 21.51 7.56 27.18
N PHE A 135 20.68 6.60 26.79
CA PHE A 135 19.56 6.15 27.61
C PHE A 135 20.01 5.44 28.90
N LYS A 136 21.05 4.59 28.84
CA LYS A 136 21.62 3.95 30.04
C LYS A 136 22.10 4.96 31.09
N LYS A 137 22.51 6.15 30.66
CA LYS A 137 22.96 7.25 31.52
C LYS A 137 21.83 8.12 32.08
N ILE A 138 20.58 7.95 31.61
CA ILE A 138 19.44 8.71 32.13
C ILE A 138 19.15 8.27 33.56
N ASN A 139 19.20 9.23 34.48
CA ASN A 139 18.77 9.06 35.84
C ASN A 139 17.37 9.67 36.00
N ILE A 140 16.38 8.87 36.37
CA ILE A 140 14.99 9.33 36.52
C ILE A 140 14.82 9.90 37.92
N THR A 141 14.76 11.23 38.01
CA THR A 141 14.42 11.92 39.26
C THR A 141 12.91 12.07 39.36
N LEU A 142 12.30 11.30 40.26
CA LEU A 142 10.89 11.46 40.61
C LEU A 142 10.75 12.44 41.77
N SER A 143 9.71 13.26 41.73
CA SER A 143 9.28 14.00 42.90
C SER A 143 8.85 13.02 44.00
N PRO A 144 9.11 13.32 45.28
CA PRO A 144 8.74 12.44 46.38
C PRO A 144 7.23 12.19 46.37
N ILE A 145 6.84 10.91 46.32
CA ILE A 145 5.45 10.47 46.26
C ILE A 145 4.96 10.34 47.71
N SER A 146 4.09 11.25 48.15
CA SER A 146 3.44 11.16 49.47
C SER A 146 1.96 10.84 49.31
N LEU A 147 1.57 9.60 49.58
CA LEU A 147 0.16 9.18 49.57
C LEU A 147 -0.61 9.79 50.74
N LEU A 148 -0.03 9.73 51.93
CA LEU A 148 -0.58 10.27 53.17
C LEU A 148 0.56 10.81 54.03
N SER A 149 0.48 12.09 54.37
CA SER A 149 1.41 12.73 55.32
C SER A 149 1.27 12.12 56.72
N GLN A 150 2.32 12.25 57.53
CA GLN A 150 2.30 11.76 58.91
C GLN A 150 1.13 12.36 59.72
N SER A 151 0.86 13.65 59.56
CA SER A 151 -0.28 14.32 60.20
C SER A 151 -1.63 13.74 59.81
N GLN A 152 -1.81 13.33 58.54
CA GLN A 152 -3.06 12.71 58.09
C GLN A 152 -3.21 11.28 58.63
N ARG A 153 -2.09 10.54 58.73
CA ARG A 153 -2.08 9.19 59.35
C ARG A 153 -2.46 9.26 60.82
N ASP A 154 -1.88 10.20 61.54
CA ASP A 154 -2.17 10.43 62.96
C ASP A 154 -3.61 10.90 63.16
N LEU A 155 -4.13 11.77 62.29
CA LEU A 155 -5.53 12.20 62.31
C LEU A 155 -6.49 11.02 62.16
N LEU A 156 -6.24 10.12 61.20
CA LEU A 156 -7.07 8.93 60.97
C LEU A 156 -7.05 7.98 62.17
N LEU A 157 -5.86 7.71 62.74
CA LEU A 157 -5.73 6.90 63.95
C LEU A 157 -6.47 7.54 65.13
N ASN A 158 -6.27 8.84 65.34
CA ASN A 158 -6.90 9.57 66.44
C ASN A 158 -8.42 9.62 66.28
N ALA A 159 -8.94 9.82 65.06
CA ALA A 159 -10.37 9.77 64.79
C ALA A 159 -10.94 8.37 65.07
N SER A 160 -10.24 7.30 64.67
CA SER A 160 -10.68 5.93 64.94
C SER A 160 -10.68 5.58 66.44
N ARG A 161 -9.74 6.15 67.21
CA ARG A 161 -9.67 6.03 68.67
C ARG A 161 -10.71 6.89 69.39
N ALA A 162 -10.97 8.09 68.90
CA ALA A 162 -11.99 8.99 69.45
C ALA A 162 -13.40 8.43 69.25
N GLY A 163 -13.61 7.60 68.23
CA GLY A 163 -14.86 6.87 67.99
C GLY A 163 -15.08 5.65 68.89
N GLN A 164 -14.17 5.34 69.83
CA GLN A 164 -14.37 4.23 70.76
C GLN A 164 -15.45 4.58 71.78
N PRO A 165 -16.44 3.69 72.01
CA PRO A 165 -17.43 3.91 73.05
C PRO A 165 -16.79 3.89 74.43
N PRO A 166 -17.44 4.49 75.44
CA PRO A 166 -17.03 4.30 76.83
C PRO A 166 -17.14 2.83 77.23
N ASP A 167 -16.51 2.48 78.35
CA ASP A 167 -16.64 1.15 78.92
C ASP A 167 -18.07 0.92 79.42
N PHE A 168 -18.82 0.12 78.65
CA PHE A 168 -20.18 -0.30 78.98
C PHE A 168 -20.23 -1.57 79.84
N THR A 169 -19.10 -2.15 80.23
CA THR A 169 -19.06 -3.32 81.13
C THR A 169 -19.94 -3.16 82.37
N PRO A 170 -19.85 -2.07 83.17
CA PRO A 170 -20.73 -1.89 84.33
C PRO A 170 -22.20 -1.74 83.95
N THR A 171 -22.50 -1.14 82.80
CA THR A 171 -23.87 -1.00 82.30
C THR A 171 -24.46 -2.35 81.89
N LEU A 172 -23.67 -3.19 81.21
CA LEU A 172 -24.05 -4.54 80.84
C LEU A 172 -24.26 -5.43 82.07
N GLU A 173 -23.40 -5.32 83.08
CA GLU A 173 -23.57 -6.03 84.37
C GLU A 173 -24.87 -5.63 85.08
N GLN A 174 -25.23 -4.33 85.04
CA GLN A 174 -26.47 -3.84 85.62
C GLN A 174 -27.70 -4.26 84.79
N LEU A 175 -27.59 -4.32 83.47
CA LEU A 175 -28.62 -4.82 82.54
C LEU A 175 -28.92 -6.30 82.73
N ASP A 176 -27.94 -7.08 83.22
CA ASP A 176 -28.11 -8.51 83.51
C ASP A 176 -28.74 -8.78 84.88
N GLN A 177 -28.98 -7.74 85.70
CA GLN A 177 -29.69 -7.87 86.97
C GLN A 177 -31.21 -7.85 86.77
N ASN A 178 -31.93 -8.55 87.66
CA ASN A 178 -33.38 -8.50 87.70
C ASN A 178 -33.86 -7.09 88.09
N VAL A 179 -34.94 -6.61 87.44
CA VAL A 179 -35.54 -5.30 87.70
C VAL A 179 -36.06 -5.18 89.14
N THR A 180 -36.43 -6.30 89.75
CA THR A 180 -36.91 -6.41 91.13
C THR A 180 -35.96 -7.25 91.98
N GLN A 181 -35.90 -6.98 93.29
CA GLN A 181 -35.09 -7.76 94.24
C GLN A 181 -35.53 -9.23 94.37
N GLY A 182 -36.74 -9.58 93.92
CA GLY A 182 -37.29 -10.93 93.90
C GLY A 182 -38.43 -11.05 92.89
N SER A 183 -38.93 -12.26 92.68
CA SER A 183 -40.04 -12.54 91.76
C SER A 183 -41.35 -11.99 92.32
N LEU A 184 -41.96 -11.04 91.59
CA LEU A 184 -43.30 -10.52 91.93
C LEU A 184 -44.36 -11.63 91.88
N LEU A 185 -44.15 -12.63 91.03
CA LEU A 185 -45.02 -13.80 90.93
C LEU A 185 -44.90 -14.70 92.15
N ASP A 186 -43.69 -14.87 92.71
CA ASP A 186 -43.46 -15.68 93.91
C ASP A 186 -44.07 -14.99 95.12
N LEU A 187 -43.87 -13.67 95.24
CA LEU A 187 -44.51 -12.86 96.29
C LEU A 187 -46.04 -12.89 96.18
N ALA A 188 -46.60 -12.83 94.96
CA ALA A 188 -48.04 -12.98 94.75
C ALA A 188 -48.55 -14.36 95.17
N ALA A 189 -47.78 -15.43 94.92
CA ALA A 189 -48.13 -16.79 95.34
C ALA A 189 -48.06 -16.95 96.86
N GLU A 190 -47.08 -16.34 97.53
CA GLU A 190 -46.99 -16.32 99.00
C GLU A 190 -48.16 -15.57 99.64
N LEU A 191 -48.57 -14.43 99.08
CA LEU A 191 -49.76 -13.69 99.56
C LEU A 191 -51.04 -14.51 99.42
N GLU A 192 -51.20 -15.28 98.35
CA GLU A 192 -52.35 -16.18 98.18
C GLU A 192 -52.33 -17.34 99.19
N GLN A 193 -51.17 -17.94 99.43
CA GLN A 193 -51.01 -18.97 100.47
C GLN A 193 -51.29 -18.43 101.87
N LEU A 194 -50.94 -17.16 102.13
CA LEU A 194 -51.25 -16.47 103.37
C LEU A 194 -52.76 -16.18 103.49
N ALA A 195 -53.39 -15.77 102.39
CA ALA A 195 -54.83 -15.51 102.30
C ALA A 195 -55.67 -16.76 102.60
N ASP A 196 -55.21 -17.94 102.21
CA ASP A 196 -55.90 -19.21 102.48
C ASP A 196 -55.85 -19.62 103.96
N LYS A 197 -54.92 -19.05 104.74
CA LYS A 197 -54.77 -19.27 106.20
C LYS A 197 -55.30 -18.12 107.06
N ALA A 198 -55.71 -17.00 106.45
CA ALA A 198 -56.16 -15.79 107.14
C ALA A 198 -57.68 -15.77 107.43
N GLY A 199 -58.11 -14.87 108.31
CA GLY A 199 -59.52 -14.58 108.60
C GLY A 199 -60.25 -13.98 107.38
N THR A 200 -61.59 -14.11 107.35
CA THR A 200 -62.44 -13.66 106.23
C THR A 200 -62.34 -12.16 105.93
N ASP A 201 -61.90 -11.37 106.90
CA ASP A 201 -61.70 -9.93 106.86
C ASP A 201 -60.45 -9.47 106.08
N VAL A 202 -59.38 -10.28 106.04
CA VAL A 202 -58.09 -9.92 105.39
C VAL A 202 -57.83 -10.72 104.11
N LYS A 203 -58.57 -11.81 103.90
CA LYS A 203 -58.40 -12.74 102.79
C LYS A 203 -58.58 -12.10 101.41
N GLU A 204 -59.59 -11.24 101.23
CA GLU A 204 -59.85 -10.60 99.94
C GLU A 204 -58.81 -9.53 99.59
N ASP A 205 -58.31 -8.80 100.60
CA ASP A 205 -57.26 -7.80 100.41
C ASP A 205 -55.95 -8.45 99.96
N LEU A 206 -55.54 -9.56 100.61
CA LEU A 206 -54.34 -10.32 100.21
C LEU A 206 -54.45 -10.87 98.79
N LYS A 207 -55.64 -11.35 98.37
CA LYS A 207 -55.90 -11.80 96.99
C LYS A 207 -55.96 -10.64 95.99
N ALA A 208 -56.44 -9.48 96.40
CA ALA A 208 -56.43 -8.28 95.57
C ALA A 208 -54.99 -7.79 95.33
N ASP A 209 -54.15 -7.77 96.35
CA ASP A 209 -52.74 -7.36 96.23
C ASP A 209 -51.90 -8.39 95.45
N ALA A 210 -52.16 -9.69 95.61
CA ALA A 210 -51.56 -10.72 94.76
C ALA A 210 -51.92 -10.53 93.27
N ARG A 211 -53.17 -10.15 92.95
CA ARG A 211 -53.57 -9.83 91.57
C ARG A 211 -52.86 -8.59 91.03
N LYS A 212 -52.73 -7.52 91.84
CA LYS A 212 -51.98 -6.32 91.46
C LYS A 212 -50.51 -6.62 91.18
N LEU A 213 -49.87 -7.47 91.99
CA LEU A 213 -48.47 -7.88 91.78
C LEU A 213 -48.28 -8.61 90.44
N ARG A 214 -49.22 -9.49 90.05
CA ARG A 214 -49.17 -10.17 88.75
C ARG A 214 -49.45 -9.23 87.58
N GLU A 215 -50.35 -8.28 87.74
CA GLU A 215 -50.61 -7.24 86.74
C GLU A 215 -49.38 -6.35 86.54
N LEU A 216 -48.73 -5.95 87.64
CA LEU A 216 -47.51 -5.17 87.63
C LEU A 216 -46.32 -5.93 87.02
N ASP A 217 -46.17 -7.23 87.30
CA ASP A 217 -45.17 -8.08 86.65
C ASP A 217 -45.38 -8.14 85.13
N LYS A 218 -46.62 -8.32 84.69
CA LYS A 218 -46.99 -8.35 83.26
C LYS A 218 -46.71 -7.01 82.59
N GLU A 219 -47.09 -5.90 83.22
CA GLU A 219 -46.83 -4.55 82.72
C GLU A 219 -45.33 -4.25 82.65
N MET A 220 -44.56 -4.68 83.66
CA MET A 220 -43.11 -4.54 83.72
C MET A 220 -42.43 -5.35 82.61
N GLN A 221 -42.85 -6.60 82.39
CA GLN A 221 -42.34 -7.42 81.30
C GLN A 221 -42.65 -6.81 79.93
N MET A 222 -43.88 -6.34 79.70
CA MET A 222 -44.24 -5.70 78.42
C MET A 222 -43.50 -4.38 78.18
N SER A 223 -43.23 -3.61 79.24
CA SER A 223 -42.64 -2.27 79.11
C SER A 223 -41.11 -2.26 79.09
N PHE A 224 -40.45 -3.16 79.82
CA PHE A 224 -38.98 -3.10 80.02
C PHE A 224 -38.21 -4.20 79.28
N SER A 225 -38.75 -5.40 79.07
CA SER A 225 -37.98 -6.52 78.49
C SER A 225 -37.44 -6.20 77.08
N GLY A 226 -38.28 -5.66 76.20
CA GLY A 226 -37.90 -5.28 74.84
C GLY A 226 -36.85 -4.18 74.78
N PRO A 227 -37.06 -3.02 75.44
CA PRO A 227 -36.06 -1.95 75.50
C PRO A 227 -34.73 -2.35 76.14
N LEU A 228 -34.73 -3.16 77.21
CA LEU A 228 -33.50 -3.64 77.85
C LEU A 228 -32.71 -4.57 76.93
N GLN A 229 -33.39 -5.52 76.28
CA GLN A 229 -32.77 -6.41 75.30
C GLN A 229 -32.19 -5.63 74.12
N SER A 230 -32.96 -4.66 73.58
CA SER A 230 -32.50 -3.79 72.50
C SER A 230 -31.30 -2.93 72.91
N LEU A 231 -31.28 -2.41 74.14
CA LEU A 231 -30.14 -1.67 74.66
C LEU A 231 -28.89 -2.54 74.75
N LYS A 232 -29.00 -3.79 75.25
CA LYS A 232 -27.89 -4.75 75.30
C LYS A 232 -27.33 -5.06 73.91
N GLU A 233 -28.19 -5.32 72.94
CA GLU A 233 -27.79 -5.58 71.54
C GLU A 233 -27.13 -4.35 70.90
N ASN A 234 -27.67 -3.16 71.13
CA ASN A 234 -27.10 -1.91 70.62
C ASN A 234 -25.73 -1.63 71.23
N ILE A 235 -25.53 -1.89 72.54
CA ILE A 235 -24.23 -1.75 73.20
C ILE A 235 -23.20 -2.69 72.55
N HIS A 236 -23.52 -3.98 72.39
CA HIS A 236 -22.62 -4.93 71.74
C HIS A 236 -22.33 -4.58 70.27
N SER A 237 -23.34 -4.10 69.53
CA SER A 237 -23.19 -3.65 68.15
C SER A 237 -22.25 -2.43 68.05
N VAL A 238 -22.38 -1.46 68.94
CA VAL A 238 -21.50 -0.28 68.98
C VAL A 238 -20.06 -0.68 69.35
N GLN A 239 -19.87 -1.51 70.38
CA GLN A 239 -18.55 -2.01 70.79
C GLN A 239 -17.83 -2.75 69.66
N SER A 240 -18.53 -3.68 68.99
CA SER A 240 -17.96 -4.45 67.88
C SER A 240 -17.62 -3.59 66.67
N ARG A 241 -18.53 -2.68 66.26
CA ARG A 241 -18.31 -1.76 65.13
C ARG A 241 -17.17 -0.78 65.39
N ALA A 242 -17.04 -0.28 66.62
CA ALA A 242 -15.96 0.62 66.99
C ALA A 242 -14.60 -0.08 66.98
N ALA A 243 -14.51 -1.30 67.51
CA ALA A 243 -13.30 -2.12 67.42
C ALA A 243 -12.93 -2.43 65.95
N GLN A 244 -13.93 -2.75 65.13
CA GLN A 244 -13.74 -2.98 63.69
C GLN A 244 -13.23 -1.72 62.97
N LEU A 245 -13.74 -0.54 63.31
CA LEU A 245 -13.31 0.73 62.73
C LEU A 245 -11.81 0.99 62.98
N GLU A 246 -11.34 0.79 64.20
CA GLU A 246 -9.92 0.94 64.53
C GLU A 246 -9.06 -0.10 63.79
N ALA A 247 -9.50 -1.36 63.77
CA ALA A 247 -8.80 -2.43 63.06
C ALA A 247 -8.69 -2.15 61.55
N GLN A 248 -9.79 -1.72 60.91
CA GLN A 248 -9.80 -1.35 59.49
C GLN A 248 -8.94 -0.13 59.22
N THR A 249 -8.98 0.89 60.09
CA THR A 249 -8.14 2.08 59.96
C THR A 249 -6.65 1.72 59.98
N LYS A 250 -6.24 0.87 60.93
CA LYS A 250 -4.86 0.35 60.99
C LYS A 250 -4.48 -0.45 59.74
N ALA A 251 -5.36 -1.32 59.26
CA ALA A 251 -5.11 -2.11 58.06
C ALA A 251 -4.97 -1.25 56.79
N VAL A 252 -5.78 -0.20 56.65
CA VAL A 252 -5.68 0.76 55.54
C VAL A 252 -4.36 1.52 55.62
N LEU A 253 -3.97 2.01 56.81
CA LEU A 253 -2.71 2.73 57.00
C LEU A 253 -1.48 1.86 56.68
N ASP A 254 -1.50 0.58 57.07
CA ASP A 254 -0.46 -0.39 56.70
C ASP A 254 -0.39 -0.59 55.18
N LYS A 255 -1.54 -0.76 54.52
CA LYS A 255 -1.59 -0.90 53.06
C LYS A 255 -1.10 0.35 52.33
N VAL A 256 -1.40 1.54 52.86
CA VAL A 256 -0.87 2.81 52.35
C VAL A 256 0.65 2.87 52.51
N SER A 257 1.21 2.48 53.67
CA SER A 257 2.67 2.42 53.86
C SER A 257 3.34 1.50 52.85
N LYS A 258 2.84 0.27 52.69
CA LYS A 258 3.36 -0.69 51.72
C LYS A 258 3.29 -0.18 50.28
N THR A 259 2.20 0.51 49.94
CA THR A 259 2.03 1.12 48.61
C THR A 259 3.02 2.26 48.41
N GLN A 260 3.26 3.09 49.43
CA GLN A 260 4.23 4.17 49.34
C GLN A 260 5.65 3.65 49.18
N GLU A 261 6.05 2.64 49.94
CA GLU A 261 7.36 1.97 49.80
C GLU A 261 7.54 1.37 48.40
N PHE A 262 6.50 0.74 47.85
CA PHE A 262 6.53 0.21 46.49
C PHE A 262 6.72 1.32 45.44
N LEU A 263 5.98 2.42 45.55
CA LEU A 263 6.08 3.53 44.61
C LEU A 263 7.47 4.21 44.69
N GLU A 264 7.99 4.43 45.90
CA GLU A 264 9.32 5.01 46.09
C GLU A 264 10.44 4.12 45.53
N ARG A 265 10.28 2.78 45.61
CA ARG A 265 11.30 1.83 45.15
C ARG A 265 11.20 1.47 43.68
N GLU A 266 10.00 1.19 43.17
CA GLU A 266 9.80 0.56 41.86
C GLU A 266 9.41 1.56 40.76
N THR A 267 8.82 2.72 41.07
CA THR A 267 8.33 3.63 40.02
C THR A 267 9.45 4.10 39.09
N ALA A 268 10.64 4.40 39.60
CA ALA A 268 11.78 4.76 38.77
C ALA A 268 12.20 3.63 37.82
N ASN A 269 12.21 2.39 38.32
CA ASN A 269 12.57 1.21 37.52
C ASN A 269 11.52 0.93 36.45
N ILE A 270 10.23 1.03 36.79
CA ILE A 270 9.12 0.83 35.86
C ILE A 270 9.20 1.86 34.73
N ILE A 271 9.33 3.16 35.04
CA ILE A 271 9.44 4.19 34.01
C ILE A 271 10.66 3.95 33.13
N LYS A 272 11.81 3.59 33.72
CA LYS A 272 13.02 3.27 32.97
C LYS A 272 12.82 2.10 32.02
N ASN A 273 12.14 1.04 32.47
CA ASN A 273 11.92 -0.17 31.69
C ASN A 273 10.89 0.05 30.57
N GLU A 274 9.78 0.72 30.85
CA GLU A 274 8.77 1.07 29.83
C GLU A 274 9.32 2.01 28.77
N THR A 275 10.13 3.01 29.19
CA THR A 275 10.76 3.92 28.23
C THR A 275 11.83 3.20 27.41
N TRP A 276 12.54 2.21 27.97
CA TRP A 276 13.46 1.36 27.22
C TRP A 276 12.73 0.52 26.16
N ALA A 277 11.63 -0.14 26.54
CA ALA A 277 10.82 -0.93 25.63
C ALA A 277 10.27 -0.07 24.47
N PHE A 278 9.83 1.16 24.76
CA PHE A 278 9.41 2.10 23.74
C PHE A 278 10.55 2.49 22.78
N LEU A 279 11.73 2.75 23.31
CA LEU A 279 12.91 3.10 22.52
C LEU A 279 13.37 1.95 21.62
N GLU A 280 13.38 0.72 22.15
CA GLU A 280 13.70 -0.49 21.41
C GLU A 280 12.71 -0.69 20.24
N GLY A 281 11.42 -0.48 20.48
CA GLY A 281 10.40 -0.52 19.42
C GLY A 281 10.62 0.55 18.34
N LEU A 282 11.06 1.76 18.70
CA LEU A 282 11.41 2.78 17.70
C LEU A 282 12.64 2.38 16.88
N LEU A 283 13.68 1.85 17.51
CA LEU A 283 14.90 1.39 16.84
C LEU A 283 14.60 0.24 15.87
N ASP A 284 13.78 -0.71 16.28
CA ASP A 284 13.31 -1.83 15.44
C ASP A 284 12.54 -1.33 14.20
N PHE A 285 11.73 -0.28 14.35
CA PHE A 285 11.06 0.35 13.21
C PHE A 285 12.05 0.93 12.19
N PHE A 286 13.09 1.63 12.66
CA PHE A 286 14.12 2.18 11.78
C PHE A 286 14.94 1.08 11.09
N GLU A 287 15.29 0.02 11.81
CA GLU A 287 15.99 -1.14 11.26
C GLU A 287 15.15 -1.82 10.17
N THR A 288 13.88 -2.10 10.46
CA THR A 288 12.92 -2.68 9.52
C THR A 288 12.77 -1.78 8.28
N TYR A 289 12.66 -0.46 8.47
CA TYR A 289 12.55 0.48 7.37
C TYR A 289 13.78 0.47 6.47
N ILE A 290 14.98 0.40 7.04
CA ILE A 290 16.23 0.33 6.26
C ILE A 290 16.32 -0.97 5.48
N ILE A 291 15.97 -2.11 6.09
CA ILE A 291 15.92 -3.40 5.41
C ILE A 291 14.96 -3.34 4.22
N TRP A 292 13.76 -2.78 4.45
CA TRP A 292 12.77 -2.56 3.40
C TRP A 292 13.31 -1.63 2.30
N ALA A 293 13.92 -0.50 2.67
CA ALA A 293 14.45 0.47 1.72
C ALA A 293 15.56 -0.14 0.84
N LYS A 294 16.49 -0.91 1.43
CA LYS A 294 17.52 -1.67 0.70
C LYS A 294 16.89 -2.65 -0.28
N SER A 295 15.93 -3.46 0.17
CA SER A 295 15.25 -4.43 -0.69
C SER A 295 14.51 -3.75 -1.85
N ARG A 296 13.80 -2.65 -1.59
CA ARG A 296 13.08 -1.91 -2.63
C ARG A 296 14.02 -1.20 -3.60
N LEU A 297 15.08 -0.55 -3.13
CA LEU A 297 16.06 0.11 -3.98
C LEU A 297 16.79 -0.88 -4.90
N THR A 298 17.15 -2.03 -4.37
CA THR A 298 17.87 -3.07 -5.13
C THR A 298 16.95 -3.84 -6.08
N GLY A 299 15.69 -4.07 -5.72
CA GLY A 299 14.80 -4.94 -6.49
C GLY A 299 13.73 -4.22 -7.29
N ASP A 300 13.03 -3.25 -6.70
CA ASP A 300 11.74 -2.78 -7.21
C ASP A 300 11.74 -1.34 -7.72
N VAL A 301 12.68 -0.52 -7.27
CA VAL A 301 12.83 0.86 -7.72
C VAL A 301 13.60 0.88 -9.04
N ALA A 302 13.18 1.77 -9.94
CA ALA A 302 13.83 1.99 -11.24
C ALA A 302 14.00 0.69 -12.07
N ARG A 303 12.91 -0.09 -12.19
CA ARG A 303 12.80 -1.19 -13.17
C ARG A 303 13.08 -0.66 -14.58
N CYS A 304 13.92 -1.35 -15.36
CA CYS A 304 14.39 -0.83 -16.65
C CYS A 304 13.66 -1.37 -17.89
N ARG A 305 12.59 -2.15 -17.71
CA ARG A 305 11.72 -2.58 -18.82
C ARG A 305 11.18 -1.44 -19.69
N PRO A 306 10.76 -0.28 -19.15
CA PRO A 306 10.31 0.83 -20.00
C PRO A 306 11.41 1.36 -20.94
N ILE A 307 12.68 1.28 -20.52
CA ILE A 307 13.81 1.70 -21.34
C ILE A 307 14.01 0.73 -22.51
N ALA A 308 14.02 -0.58 -22.23
CA ALA A 308 14.10 -1.60 -23.27
C ALA A 308 12.93 -1.49 -24.26
N GLN A 309 11.71 -1.32 -23.76
CA GLN A 309 10.53 -1.13 -24.61
C GLN A 309 10.61 0.12 -25.48
N THR A 310 11.19 1.22 -24.97
CA THR A 310 11.37 2.43 -25.77
C THR A 310 12.35 2.19 -26.92
N LEU A 311 13.44 1.46 -26.66
CA LEU A 311 14.42 1.08 -27.69
C LEU A 311 13.79 0.15 -28.74
N ASP A 312 12.99 -0.83 -28.30
CA ASP A 312 12.26 -1.74 -29.18
C ASP A 312 11.27 -0.98 -30.07
N ASN A 313 10.53 -0.04 -29.49
CA ASN A 313 9.60 0.79 -30.26
C ASN A 313 10.31 1.68 -31.29
N VAL A 314 11.48 2.22 -30.96
CA VAL A 314 12.28 3.02 -31.93
C VAL A 314 12.76 2.15 -33.08
N GLU A 315 13.21 0.93 -32.79
CA GLU A 315 13.58 -0.05 -33.82
C GLU A 315 12.38 -0.38 -34.70
N THR A 316 11.25 -0.74 -34.12
CA THR A 316 10.03 -1.09 -34.86
C THR A 316 9.56 0.08 -35.74
N ILE A 317 9.54 1.31 -35.23
CA ILE A 317 9.16 2.49 -36.01
C ILE A 317 10.12 2.72 -37.18
N THR A 318 11.42 2.64 -36.92
CA THR A 318 12.43 2.95 -37.93
C THR A 318 12.51 1.86 -39.00
N CYS A 319 12.46 0.60 -38.60
CA CYS A 319 12.65 -0.55 -39.47
C CYS A 319 11.36 -0.92 -40.21
N ASP A 320 10.29 -1.19 -39.47
CA ASP A 320 9.06 -1.75 -40.06
C ASP A 320 8.18 -0.67 -40.71
N TYR A 321 8.25 0.58 -40.25
CA TYR A 321 7.45 1.66 -40.85
C TYR A 321 8.25 2.50 -41.82
N ILE A 322 9.42 3.03 -41.44
CA ILE A 322 10.15 3.96 -42.30
C ILE A 322 10.92 3.22 -43.39
N LEU A 323 11.81 2.30 -43.02
CA LEU A 323 12.71 1.63 -43.97
C LEU A 323 11.97 0.65 -44.86
N ASP A 324 11.03 -0.13 -44.33
CA ASP A 324 10.18 -1.00 -45.14
C ASP A 324 9.30 -0.21 -46.12
N SER A 325 8.76 0.94 -45.72
CA SER A 325 8.03 1.82 -46.66
C SER A 325 8.94 2.39 -47.73
N LEU A 326 10.16 2.80 -47.38
CA LEU A 326 11.16 3.26 -48.34
C LEU A 326 11.55 2.12 -49.31
N ASN A 327 11.64 0.89 -48.79
CA ASN A 327 11.93 -0.30 -49.57
C ASN A 327 10.80 -0.62 -50.57
N ALA A 328 9.56 -0.59 -50.11
CA ALA A 328 8.38 -0.75 -50.97
C ALA A 328 8.28 0.37 -52.02
N PHE A 329 8.64 1.60 -51.65
CA PHE A 329 8.63 2.76 -52.54
C PHE A 329 9.62 2.61 -53.70
N TRP A 330 10.90 2.35 -53.42
CA TRP A 330 11.90 2.20 -54.49
C TRP A 330 11.62 0.96 -55.34
N PHE A 331 11.13 -0.13 -54.74
CA PHE A 331 10.78 -1.35 -55.46
C PHE A 331 9.65 -1.09 -56.47
N SER A 332 8.62 -0.36 -56.04
CA SER A 332 7.49 0.02 -56.91
C SER A 332 7.94 0.95 -58.05
N LEU A 333 8.72 1.99 -57.74
CA LEU A 333 9.26 2.91 -58.76
C LEU A 333 10.23 2.23 -59.72
N GLY A 334 11.03 1.27 -59.23
CA GLY A 334 11.92 0.45 -60.03
C GLY A 334 11.15 -0.35 -61.07
N TRP A 335 10.03 -0.95 -60.68
CA TRP A 335 9.15 -1.69 -61.58
C TRP A 335 8.46 -0.78 -62.62
N CYS A 336 8.02 0.42 -62.20
CA CYS A 336 7.52 1.44 -63.12
C CYS A 336 8.58 1.82 -64.16
N THR A 337 9.82 2.00 -63.74
CA THR A 337 10.94 2.36 -64.62
C THR A 337 11.28 1.20 -65.57
N PHE A 338 11.25 -0.04 -65.09
CA PHE A 338 11.48 -1.23 -65.90
C PHE A 338 10.45 -1.36 -67.03
N PHE A 339 9.16 -1.16 -66.73
CA PHE A 339 8.10 -1.21 -67.75
C PHE A 339 8.00 0.04 -68.63
N LEU A 340 8.56 1.17 -68.21
CA LEU A 340 8.57 2.39 -69.02
C LEU A 340 9.34 2.20 -70.34
N LEU A 341 10.41 1.39 -70.35
CA LEU A 341 11.19 1.08 -71.56
C LEU A 341 10.37 0.35 -72.65
N PRO A 342 9.74 -0.82 -72.40
CA PRO A 342 8.88 -1.47 -73.39
C PRO A 342 7.65 -0.62 -73.72
N SER A 343 7.10 0.13 -72.76
CA SER A 343 5.99 1.05 -73.01
C SER A 343 6.34 2.16 -74.01
N ILE A 344 7.56 2.71 -73.99
CA ILE A 344 8.02 3.69 -74.99
C ILE A 344 8.01 3.07 -76.39
N ILE A 345 8.56 1.86 -76.54
CA ILE A 345 8.63 1.17 -77.85
C ILE A 345 7.23 0.95 -78.41
N LEU A 346 6.31 0.46 -77.58
CA LEU A 346 4.92 0.25 -77.96
C LEU A 346 4.21 1.57 -78.28
N ALA A 347 4.42 2.61 -77.48
CA ALA A 347 3.82 3.93 -77.70
C ALA A 347 4.27 4.57 -79.02
N VAL A 348 5.55 4.48 -79.38
CA VAL A 348 6.06 4.98 -80.67
C VAL A 348 5.45 4.18 -81.84
N ARG A 349 5.37 2.85 -81.71
CA ARG A 349 4.75 1.99 -82.74
C ARG A 349 3.26 2.32 -82.91
N LEU A 350 2.51 2.43 -81.82
CA LEU A 350 1.09 2.78 -81.81
C LEU A 350 0.83 4.20 -82.32
N ALA A 351 1.67 5.17 -81.96
CA ALA A 351 1.55 6.55 -82.44
C ALA A 351 1.57 6.62 -83.97
N LYS A 352 2.36 5.77 -84.64
CA LYS A 352 2.40 5.65 -86.10
C LYS A 352 1.06 5.19 -86.70
N PHE A 353 0.30 4.36 -85.98
CA PHE A 353 -1.02 3.88 -86.38
C PHE A 353 -2.17 4.84 -86.01
N TYR A 354 -1.95 5.78 -85.11
CA TYR A 354 -2.97 6.72 -84.64
C TYR A 354 -2.84 8.13 -85.25
N ARG A 355 -1.63 8.61 -85.54
CA ARG A 355 -1.41 9.94 -86.14
C ARG A 355 -1.91 10.02 -87.58
N ARG A 356 -2.56 11.11 -87.95
CA ARG A 356 -2.93 11.41 -89.34
C ARG A 356 -1.68 11.87 -90.11
N MET A 357 -1.48 11.37 -91.33
CA MET A 357 -0.40 11.86 -92.20
C MET A 357 -0.92 13.00 -93.09
N ASP A 358 -0.10 14.02 -93.32
CA ASP A 358 -0.48 15.20 -94.11
C ASP A 358 -0.42 14.94 -95.63
N ILE A 359 0.38 13.95 -96.07
CA ILE A 359 0.56 13.59 -97.47
C ILE A 359 0.36 12.08 -97.62
N ALA A 360 -0.43 11.66 -98.62
CA ALA A 360 -0.43 10.28 -99.11
C ALA A 360 0.54 10.23 -100.29
N ASP A 361 1.54 9.35 -100.24
CA ASP A 361 2.29 9.01 -101.44
C ASP A 361 1.31 8.41 -102.45
N TYR A 362 1.11 9.12 -103.56
CA TYR A 362 0.24 8.68 -104.65
C TYR A 362 0.96 7.57 -105.42
N THR A 363 0.87 6.32 -104.95
CA THR A 363 1.08 5.16 -105.82
C THR A 363 -0.25 4.82 -106.52
N PRO A 364 -0.27 4.73 -107.86
CA PRO A 364 -1.49 4.42 -108.59
C PRO A 364 -2.00 3.02 -108.21
N PRO A 365 -3.33 2.80 -108.15
CA PRO A 365 -3.89 1.57 -107.62
C PRO A 365 -3.74 0.44 -108.65
N THR A 366 -2.82 -0.50 -108.41
CA THR A 366 -3.01 -1.88 -108.89
C THR A 366 -3.92 -2.60 -107.90
N PHE A 367 -5.21 -2.50 -108.16
CA PHE A 367 -6.23 -3.34 -107.53
C PHE A 367 -5.87 -4.82 -107.74
N ASN A 368 -5.47 -5.50 -106.67
CA ASN A 368 -5.66 -6.94 -106.53
C ASN A 368 -6.41 -7.17 -105.22
N PHE A 369 -7.74 -7.24 -105.32
CA PHE A 369 -8.57 -7.82 -104.28
C PHE A 369 -8.19 -9.30 -104.11
N TYR A 370 -7.38 -9.63 -103.11
CA TYR A 370 -7.43 -10.98 -102.56
C TYR A 370 -8.71 -11.11 -101.73
N LYS A 371 -9.75 -11.58 -102.42
CA LYS A 371 -11.01 -12.01 -101.83
C LYS A 371 -10.72 -13.30 -101.06
N ILE A 372 -10.55 -13.21 -99.74
CA ILE A 372 -10.52 -14.40 -98.88
C ILE A 372 -11.93 -15.02 -98.95
N PRO A 373 -12.10 -16.27 -99.41
CA PRO A 373 -13.42 -16.89 -99.49
C PRO A 373 -13.94 -17.14 -98.06
N ARG A 374 -15.14 -16.63 -97.75
CA ARG A 374 -15.90 -17.06 -96.58
C ARG A 374 -16.74 -18.29 -96.95
N PRO A 375 -16.88 -19.29 -96.06
CA PRO A 375 -17.84 -20.38 -96.24
C PRO A 375 -19.27 -19.83 -96.27
N SER A 376 -20.08 -20.39 -97.17
CA SER A 376 -21.52 -20.17 -97.29
C SER A 376 -22.26 -20.66 -96.04
N THR A 377 -23.08 -19.80 -95.45
CA THR A 377 -24.24 -20.22 -94.66
C THR A 377 -25.49 -19.79 -95.43
N ARG A 378 -26.27 -20.79 -95.87
CA ARG A 378 -27.67 -20.68 -96.36
C ARG A 378 -28.46 -19.74 -95.43
N HIS A 379 -29.36 -18.87 -95.87
CA HIS A 379 -30.43 -19.00 -96.88
C HIS A 379 -30.76 -17.64 -97.50
#